data_AF-A0A4Q2YVB5-F1
#
_entry.id   AF-A0A4Q2YVB5-F1
#
_cell.length_a   1.000
_cell.length_b   1.000
_cell.length_c   1.000
_cell.angle_alpha   90.00
_cell.angle_beta   90.00
_cell.angle_gamma   90.00
#
_symmetry.space_group_name_H-M   'P 1'
#
loop_
_entity.id
_entity.type
_entity.pdbx_description
1 polymer ?
#
loop_
_entity_poly.entity_id
_entity_poly.type
_entity_poly.pdbx_seq_one_letter_code
_entity_poly.pdbx_strand_id
1 'polypeptide(L)'
;MEIPYVVTPRKDTGLFNSKIAIWLFLASEVMLFGGFFSAYVFLRLGADYPWPERTLPVLPGLINTFVLIGSSVTVVFAWASLKLRNWRKFQIYMGITVFCALIFMVLKGIEYNVKFHHQALRMKDYTVVEGHLGLEKDDSGKEILDHNGKTIEENLIYVDATKLTFNTVRYYKPWIEELLTQAKHHGNTINLSDDVTAITKEGQPAEVIAKKGEELSVALLDKIKAVHLASRAHNGTYRTEALREEWKVAKKKNPGKSDWQYASDVNIDMDALTPKLLGEISSVSFDLSKTTRLDFHPRDIREADGQSRLRDDTVVDGELLASPMVFH
;
A
#
# COMPACT_ATOMS: atom_id res chain seq x y z
N MET A 1 -38.69 25.96 -30.15
CA MET A 1 -37.73 27.08 -30.01
C MET A 1 -36.51 26.71 -30.84
N GLU A 2 -36.32 27.32 -32.01
CA GLU A 2 -35.12 27.07 -32.82
C GLU A 2 -33.97 27.89 -32.25
N ILE A 3 -32.84 27.24 -31.99
CA ILE A 3 -31.63 27.92 -31.53
C ILE A 3 -31.03 28.65 -32.74
N PRO A 4 -30.82 29.98 -32.70
CA PRO A 4 -30.30 30.72 -33.84
C PRO A 4 -28.84 30.31 -34.18
N TYR A 5 -28.48 30.40 -35.46
CA TYR A 5 -27.13 30.14 -36.00
C TYR A 5 -26.59 28.70 -35.85
N VAL A 6 -27.48 27.71 -35.81
CA VAL A 6 -27.11 26.28 -35.85
C VAL A 6 -26.72 25.85 -37.26
N VAL A 7 -27.47 26.30 -38.28
CA VAL A 7 -27.25 25.93 -39.70
C VAL A 7 -26.99 27.12 -40.62
N THR A 8 -27.17 28.35 -40.12
CA THR A 8 -26.88 29.60 -40.84
C THR A 8 -25.65 30.27 -40.24
N PRO A 9 -24.69 30.71 -41.07
CA PRO A 9 -23.46 31.32 -40.55
C PRO A 9 -23.79 32.68 -39.95
N ARG A 10 -23.10 33.06 -38.87
CA ARG A 10 -23.20 34.43 -38.33
C ARG A 10 -22.67 35.44 -39.35
N LYS A 11 -23.30 36.60 -39.43
CA LYS A 11 -22.87 37.68 -40.32
C LYS A 11 -21.48 38.21 -39.98
N ASP A 12 -21.13 38.25 -38.70
CA ASP A 12 -19.88 38.86 -38.22
C ASP A 12 -18.67 37.93 -38.41
N THR A 13 -18.84 36.62 -38.24
CA THR A 13 -17.75 35.64 -38.25
C THR A 13 -17.77 34.70 -39.45
N GLY A 14 -18.89 34.62 -40.19
CA GLY A 14 -19.06 33.65 -41.29
C GLY A 14 -19.13 32.18 -40.83
N LEU A 15 -19.20 31.91 -39.52
CA LEU A 15 -19.16 30.56 -38.94
C LEU A 15 -20.46 30.22 -38.20
N PHE A 16 -20.76 28.92 -38.10
CA PHE A 16 -21.83 28.39 -37.26
C PHE A 16 -21.40 28.34 -35.80
N ASN A 17 -22.36 28.44 -34.87
CA ASN A 17 -22.06 28.37 -33.42
C ASN A 17 -21.29 27.10 -33.04
N SER A 18 -21.68 25.94 -33.57
CA SER A 18 -21.01 24.65 -33.30
C SER A 18 -19.56 24.64 -33.77
N LYS A 19 -19.24 25.34 -34.87
CA LYS A 19 -17.87 25.44 -35.37
C LYS A 19 -17.04 26.35 -34.47
N ILE A 20 -17.58 27.44 -33.94
CA ILE A 20 -16.84 28.27 -32.97
C ILE A 20 -16.60 27.48 -31.68
N ALA A 21 -17.62 26.76 -31.19
CA ALA A 21 -17.50 25.94 -29.99
C ALA A 21 -16.42 24.86 -30.10
N ILE A 22 -16.34 24.13 -31.23
CA ILE A 22 -15.29 23.10 -31.41
C ILE A 22 -13.89 23.73 -31.48
N TRP A 23 -13.73 24.92 -32.06
CA TRP A 23 -12.44 25.62 -32.09
C TRP A 23 -11.99 26.04 -30.69
N LEU A 24 -12.90 26.60 -29.88
CA LEU A 24 -12.60 26.96 -28.49
C LEU A 24 -12.28 25.71 -27.64
N PHE A 25 -13.03 24.63 -27.83
CA PHE A 25 -12.78 23.36 -27.16
C PHE A 25 -11.39 22.79 -27.52
N LEU A 26 -11.04 22.76 -28.81
CA LEU A 26 -9.71 22.32 -29.26
C LEU A 26 -8.59 23.20 -28.69
N ALA A 27 -8.81 24.52 -28.59
CA ALA A 27 -7.84 25.42 -27.96
C ALA A 27 -7.62 25.09 -26.47
N SER A 28 -8.68 24.73 -25.73
CA SER A 28 -8.54 24.29 -24.33
C SER A 28 -7.80 22.97 -24.19
N GLU A 29 -8.02 22.01 -25.09
CA GLU A 29 -7.28 20.73 -25.11
C GLU A 29 -5.79 20.95 -25.37
N VAL A 30 -5.43 21.86 -26.28
CA VAL A 30 -4.01 22.23 -26.51
C VAL A 30 -3.37 22.79 -25.25
N MET A 31 -4.09 23.62 -24.47
CA MET A 31 -3.60 24.12 -23.18
C MET A 31 -3.45 23.00 -22.15
N LEU A 32 -4.42 22.08 -22.07
CA LEU A 32 -4.37 20.91 -21.18
C LEU A 32 -3.13 20.03 -21.47
N PHE A 33 -2.94 19.63 -22.73
CA PHE A 33 -1.78 18.85 -23.13
C PHE A 33 -0.47 19.65 -22.99
N GLY A 34 -0.50 20.97 -23.20
CA GLY A 34 0.63 21.85 -22.93
C GLY A 34 1.09 21.78 -21.47
N GLY A 35 0.16 21.73 -20.52
CA GLY A 35 0.45 21.48 -19.11
C GLY A 35 1.09 20.12 -18.86
N PHE A 36 0.54 19.05 -19.44
CA PHE A 36 1.10 17.69 -19.29
C PHE A 36 2.49 17.54 -19.91
N PHE A 37 2.74 18.10 -21.09
CA PHE A 37 4.08 18.10 -21.68
C PHE A 37 5.08 18.89 -20.84
N SER A 38 4.67 20.04 -20.30
CA SER A 38 5.53 20.84 -19.41
C SER A 38 5.89 20.08 -18.14
N ALA A 39 4.92 19.39 -17.52
CA ALA A 39 5.15 18.54 -16.35
C ALA A 39 6.13 17.40 -16.67
N TYR A 40 5.95 16.72 -17.82
CA TYR A 40 6.87 15.68 -18.26
C TYR A 40 8.30 16.20 -18.45
N VAL A 41 8.48 17.33 -19.15
CA VAL A 41 9.79 17.94 -19.37
C VAL A 41 10.43 18.35 -18.05
N PHE A 42 9.67 18.95 -17.14
CA PHE A 42 10.16 19.33 -15.82
C PHE A 42 10.65 18.12 -15.01
N LEU A 43 9.86 17.04 -14.98
CA LEU A 43 10.26 15.79 -14.32
C LEU A 43 11.49 15.16 -15.00
N ARG A 44 11.56 15.20 -16.33
CA ARG A 44 12.67 14.64 -17.10
C ARG A 44 13.99 15.38 -16.84
N LEU A 45 13.94 16.70 -16.74
CA LEU A 45 15.11 17.54 -16.49
C LEU A 45 15.53 17.57 -15.01
N GLY A 46 14.56 17.42 -14.10
CA GLY A 46 14.80 17.43 -12.66
C GLY A 46 15.11 16.06 -12.04
N ALA A 47 15.07 14.99 -12.82
CA ALA A 47 15.37 13.66 -12.33
C ALA A 47 16.87 13.37 -12.34
N ASP A 48 17.36 12.83 -11.23
CA ASP A 48 18.72 12.29 -11.13
C ASP A 48 18.90 11.09 -12.08
N TYR A 49 20.07 11.01 -12.71
CA TYR A 49 20.43 9.90 -13.59
C TYR A 49 20.45 8.57 -12.82
N PRO A 50 20.05 7.43 -13.44
CA PRO A 50 19.55 7.27 -14.81
C PRO A 50 18.04 7.42 -14.94
N TRP A 51 17.61 8.12 -16.00
CA TRP A 51 16.21 8.11 -16.44
C TRP A 51 15.94 6.86 -17.30
N PRO A 52 14.75 6.23 -17.21
CA PRO A 52 14.41 5.08 -18.04
C PRO A 52 14.39 5.44 -19.54
N GLU A 53 15.39 4.99 -20.31
CA GLU A 53 15.59 5.44 -21.70
C GLU A 53 15.17 4.42 -22.77
N ARG A 54 14.91 3.14 -22.42
CA ARG A 54 14.65 2.07 -23.41
C ARG A 54 13.62 1.01 -22.98
N THR A 55 12.70 1.37 -22.10
CA THR A 55 11.72 0.42 -21.52
C THR A 55 10.58 0.05 -22.49
N LEU A 56 10.55 0.64 -23.69
CA LEU A 56 9.38 0.67 -24.56
C LEU A 56 9.69 0.05 -25.93
N PRO A 57 8.96 -1.01 -26.35
CA PRO A 57 9.06 -1.48 -27.72
C PRO A 57 8.51 -0.41 -28.67
N VAL A 58 9.37 0.09 -29.56
CA VAL A 58 9.01 1.18 -30.49
C VAL A 58 8.03 0.71 -31.55
N LEU A 59 8.09 -0.56 -31.94
CA LEU A 59 7.34 -1.09 -33.08
C LEU A 59 5.81 -1.09 -32.87
N PRO A 60 5.25 -1.56 -31.74
CA PRO A 60 3.81 -1.43 -31.47
C PRO A 60 3.34 0.03 -31.45
N GLY A 61 4.14 0.92 -30.85
CA GLY A 61 3.85 2.35 -30.84
C GLY A 61 3.79 2.94 -32.25
N LEU A 62 4.77 2.59 -33.09
CA LEU A 62 4.86 3.04 -34.48
C LEU A 62 3.67 2.58 -35.33
N ILE A 63 3.30 1.30 -35.24
CA ILE A 63 2.13 0.75 -35.96
C ILE A 63 0.88 1.54 -35.55
N ASN A 64 0.72 1.80 -34.26
CA ASN A 64 -0.44 2.48 -33.75
C ASN A 64 -0.52 3.96 -34.23
N THR A 65 0.63 4.62 -34.35
CA THR A 65 0.71 5.96 -34.97
C THR A 65 0.26 5.94 -36.43
N PHE A 66 0.68 4.94 -37.22
CA PHE A 66 0.22 4.81 -38.60
C PHE A 66 -1.30 4.57 -38.69
N VAL A 67 -1.87 3.78 -37.78
CA VAL A 67 -3.32 3.56 -37.70
C VAL A 67 -4.07 4.88 -37.46
N LEU A 68 -3.61 5.74 -36.54
CA LEU A 68 -4.22 7.04 -36.27
C LEU A 68 -4.12 8.02 -37.44
N ILE A 69 -2.95 8.09 -38.09
CA ILE A 69 -2.76 8.95 -39.27
C ILE A 69 -3.67 8.47 -40.40
N GLY A 70 -3.70 7.16 -40.66
CA GLY A 70 -4.61 6.55 -41.64
C GLY A 70 -6.08 6.85 -41.33
N SER A 71 -6.47 6.78 -40.06
CA SER A 71 -7.82 7.11 -39.60
C SER A 71 -8.20 8.58 -39.84
N SER A 72 -7.23 9.50 -39.79
CA SER A 72 -7.49 10.91 -40.06
C SER A 72 -7.79 11.14 -41.55
N VAL A 73 -7.08 10.43 -42.44
CA VAL A 73 -7.33 10.45 -43.89
C VAL A 73 -8.74 9.94 -44.22
N THR A 74 -9.21 8.88 -43.55
CA THR A 74 -10.56 8.34 -43.76
C THR A 74 -11.66 9.33 -43.35
N VAL A 75 -11.46 10.13 -42.28
CA VAL A 75 -12.39 11.20 -41.89
C VAL A 75 -12.50 12.28 -42.98
N VAL A 76 -11.38 12.67 -43.59
CA VAL A 76 -11.40 13.64 -44.70
C VAL A 76 -12.18 13.10 -45.89
N PHE A 77 -12.00 11.82 -46.25
CA PHE A 77 -12.78 11.18 -47.31
C PHE A 77 -14.26 11.02 -46.96
N ALA A 78 -14.60 10.77 -45.69
CA ALA A 78 -15.97 10.75 -45.22
C ALA A 78 -16.63 12.13 -45.42
N TRP A 79 -15.95 13.19 -45.00
CA TRP A 79 -16.41 14.57 -45.18
C TRP A 79 -16.57 14.95 -46.67
N ALA A 80 -15.59 14.61 -47.50
CA ALA A 80 -15.65 14.85 -48.95
C ALA A 80 -16.82 14.10 -49.60
N SER A 81 -17.05 12.84 -49.21
CA SER A 81 -18.19 12.04 -49.69
C SER A 81 -19.54 12.66 -49.30
N LEU A 82 -19.63 13.22 -48.09
CA LEU A 82 -20.83 13.93 -47.64
C LEU A 82 -21.07 15.21 -48.47
N LYS A 83 -20.01 15.96 -48.81
CA LYS A 83 -20.09 17.12 -49.72
C LYS A 83 -20.55 16.75 -51.13
N LEU A 84 -20.12 15.58 -51.63
CA LEU A 84 -20.57 15.01 -52.91
C LEU A 84 -21.94 14.32 -52.82
N ARG A 85 -22.67 14.45 -51.69
CA ARG A 85 -23.98 13.83 -51.43
C ARG A 85 -23.97 12.30 -51.57
N ASN A 86 -22.81 11.66 -51.42
CA ASN A 86 -22.67 10.21 -51.46
C ASN A 86 -22.71 9.62 -50.05
N TRP A 87 -23.93 9.37 -49.57
CA TRP A 87 -24.18 8.89 -48.21
C TRP A 87 -23.54 7.52 -47.92
N ARG A 88 -23.60 6.60 -48.89
CA ARG A 88 -23.06 5.25 -48.71
C ARG A 88 -21.54 5.26 -48.51
N LYS A 89 -20.81 6.09 -49.27
CA LYS A 89 -19.36 6.26 -49.09
C LYS A 89 -19.02 6.93 -47.76
N PHE A 90 -19.80 7.91 -47.32
CA PHE A 90 -19.65 8.51 -45.99
C PHE A 90 -19.74 7.46 -44.88
N GLN A 91 -20.77 6.59 -44.90
CA GLN A 91 -20.95 5.54 -43.90
C GLN A 91 -19.77 4.55 -43.88
N ILE A 92 -19.26 4.16 -45.06
CA ILE A 92 -18.10 3.26 -45.16
C ILE A 92 -16.86 3.92 -44.55
N TYR A 93 -16.51 5.14 -44.96
CA TYR A 93 -15.31 5.81 -44.44
C TYR A 93 -15.39 6.14 -42.96
N MET A 94 -16.58 6.50 -42.46
CA MET A 94 -16.80 6.70 -41.02
C MET A 94 -16.70 5.38 -40.25
N GLY A 95 -17.24 4.28 -40.81
CA GLY A 95 -17.10 2.94 -40.24
C GLY A 95 -15.64 2.48 -40.13
N ILE A 96 -14.83 2.73 -41.18
CA ILE A 96 -13.39 2.45 -41.16
C ILE A 96 -12.69 3.28 -40.08
N THR A 97 -13.04 4.57 -39.94
CA THR A 97 -12.47 5.44 -38.90
C THR A 97 -12.73 4.88 -37.50
N VAL A 98 -13.98 4.49 -37.21
CA VAL A 98 -14.35 3.90 -35.92
C VAL A 98 -13.62 2.57 -35.68
N PHE A 99 -13.48 1.75 -36.73
CA PHE A 99 -12.74 0.49 -36.64
C PHE A 99 -11.24 0.71 -36.33
N CYS A 100 -10.60 1.68 -36.98
CA CYS A 100 -9.23 2.07 -36.66
C CYS A 100 -9.08 2.56 -35.21
N ALA A 101 -10.06 3.32 -34.70
CA ALA A 101 -10.07 3.75 -33.30
C ALA A 101 -10.18 2.56 -32.32
N LEU A 102 -10.96 1.53 -32.65
CA LEU A 102 -11.05 0.31 -31.83
C LEU A 102 -9.73 -0.45 -31.82
N ILE A 103 -9.06 -0.60 -32.97
CA ILE A 103 -7.73 -1.21 -33.05
C ILE A 103 -6.74 -0.43 -32.17
N PHE A 104 -6.74 0.90 -32.26
CA PHE A 104 -5.89 1.75 -31.44
C PHE A 104 -6.09 1.52 -29.94
N MET A 105 -7.35 1.45 -29.50
CA MET A 105 -7.71 1.22 -28.10
C MET A 105 -7.25 -0.15 -27.60
N VAL A 106 -7.43 -1.22 -28.40
CA VAL A 106 -6.99 -2.57 -28.03
C VAL A 106 -5.47 -2.65 -27.89
N LEU A 107 -4.73 -2.11 -28.87
CA LEU A 107 -3.27 -2.10 -28.83
C LEU A 107 -2.74 -1.33 -27.61
N LYS A 108 -3.34 -0.17 -27.30
CA LYS A 108 -2.98 0.58 -26.08
C LYS A 108 -3.36 -0.14 -24.80
N GLY A 109 -4.50 -0.83 -24.76
CA GLY A 109 -4.92 -1.63 -23.61
C GLY A 109 -3.91 -2.73 -23.29
N ILE A 110 -3.45 -3.46 -24.31
CA ILE A 110 -2.43 -4.51 -24.15
C ILE A 110 -1.10 -3.90 -23.71
N GLU A 111 -0.64 -2.83 -24.36
CA GLU A 111 0.61 -2.14 -24.01
C GLU A 111 0.59 -1.65 -22.55
N TYR A 112 -0.55 -1.13 -22.08
CA TYR A 112 -0.68 -0.64 -20.71
C TYR A 112 -0.73 -1.77 -19.70
N ASN A 113 -1.43 -2.87 -19.99
CA ASN A 113 -1.44 -4.04 -19.12
C ASN A 113 -0.01 -4.56 -18.89
N VAL A 114 0.77 -4.75 -19.97
CA VAL A 114 2.17 -5.17 -19.85
C VAL A 114 3.00 -4.20 -19.00
N LYS A 115 2.77 -2.88 -19.14
CA LYS A 115 3.46 -1.86 -18.32
C LYS A 115 3.09 -1.89 -16.85
N PHE A 116 1.84 -2.18 -16.52
CA PHE A 116 1.42 -2.30 -15.11
C PHE A 116 2.08 -3.50 -14.42
N HIS A 117 2.47 -4.51 -15.18
CA HIS A 117 3.21 -5.69 -14.70
C HIS A 117 4.73 -5.58 -14.89
N HIS A 118 5.24 -4.45 -15.42
CA HIS A 118 6.66 -4.22 -15.60
C HIS A 118 7.23 -3.51 -14.37
N GLN A 119 8.35 -4.01 -13.86
CA GLN A 119 9.00 -3.49 -12.67
C GLN A 119 10.42 -3.03 -12.99
N ALA A 120 10.85 -1.99 -12.28
CA ALA A 120 12.20 -1.48 -12.37
C ALA A 120 12.75 -1.29 -10.96
N LEU A 121 13.91 -1.88 -10.68
CA LEU A 121 14.66 -1.63 -9.46
C LEU A 121 15.89 -0.79 -9.77
N ARG A 122 16.14 0.19 -8.90
CA ARG A 122 17.40 0.92 -8.88
C ARG A 122 18.24 0.41 -7.72
N MET A 123 19.37 -0.19 -8.05
CA MET A 123 20.37 -0.64 -7.10
C MET A 123 21.13 0.55 -6.49
N LYS A 124 21.86 0.31 -5.39
CA LYS A 124 22.64 1.35 -4.68
C LYS A 124 23.78 1.94 -5.52
N ASP A 125 24.20 1.23 -6.55
CA ASP A 125 25.21 1.66 -7.53
C ASP A 125 24.61 2.39 -8.74
N TYR A 126 23.33 2.79 -8.66
CA TYR A 126 22.57 3.43 -9.73
C TYR A 126 22.32 2.55 -10.97
N THR A 127 22.67 1.27 -10.94
CA THR A 127 22.23 0.34 -12.00
C THR A 127 20.72 0.17 -11.90
N VAL A 128 20.05 0.20 -13.06
CA VAL A 128 18.61 -0.05 -13.16
C VAL A 128 18.45 -1.41 -13.80
N VAL A 129 17.81 -2.31 -13.06
CA VAL A 129 17.38 -3.61 -13.56
C VAL A 129 15.89 -3.50 -13.82
N GLU A 130 15.51 -3.74 -15.06
CA GLU A 130 14.13 -3.69 -15.54
C GLU A 130 13.71 -5.08 -15.97
N GLY A 131 12.47 -5.45 -15.68
CA GLY A 131 11.98 -6.78 -16.03
C GLY A 131 10.55 -7.03 -15.58
N HIS A 132 10.15 -8.28 -15.70
CA HIS A 132 8.93 -8.79 -15.09
C HIS A 132 9.31 -9.65 -13.88
N LEU A 133 8.48 -9.60 -12.84
CA LEU A 133 8.61 -10.57 -11.75
C LEU A 133 8.37 -11.97 -12.31
N GLY A 134 9.30 -12.88 -12.03
CA GLY A 134 9.08 -14.29 -12.27
C GLY A 134 7.99 -14.85 -11.35
N LEU A 135 7.57 -16.06 -11.68
CA LEU A 135 6.89 -16.94 -10.74
C LEU A 135 7.93 -17.84 -10.11
N GLU A 136 7.86 -18.04 -8.79
CA GLU A 136 8.83 -18.89 -8.09
C GLU A 136 8.74 -20.32 -8.63
N LYS A 137 9.90 -20.88 -8.99
CA LYS A 137 10.02 -22.24 -9.51
C LYS A 137 10.95 -23.08 -8.63
N ASP A 138 10.63 -24.37 -8.51
CA ASP A 138 11.52 -25.34 -7.87
C ASP A 138 12.78 -25.60 -8.71
N ASP A 139 13.74 -26.34 -8.15
CA ASP A 139 14.98 -26.74 -8.84
C ASP A 139 14.73 -27.54 -10.14
N SER A 140 13.51 -28.02 -10.36
CA SER A 140 13.06 -28.75 -11.55
C SER A 140 12.32 -27.85 -12.56
N GLY A 141 12.19 -26.55 -12.28
CA GLY A 141 11.54 -25.55 -13.13
C GLY A 141 10.02 -25.50 -13.03
N LYS A 142 9.40 -26.19 -12.05
CA LYS A 142 7.95 -26.19 -11.82
C LYS A 142 7.56 -25.08 -10.83
N GLU A 143 6.48 -24.37 -11.13
CA GLU A 143 5.95 -23.31 -10.26
C GLU A 143 5.62 -23.83 -8.87
N ILE A 144 6.13 -23.15 -7.84
CA ILE A 144 5.84 -23.42 -6.44
C ILE A 144 4.50 -22.77 -6.10
N LEU A 145 3.66 -23.54 -5.39
CA LEU A 145 2.37 -23.06 -4.92
C LEU A 145 2.48 -22.65 -3.46
N ASP A 146 1.82 -21.54 -3.15
CA ASP A 146 1.60 -21.03 -1.80
C ASP A 146 0.70 -21.96 -0.97
N HIS A 147 0.61 -21.73 0.34
CA HIS A 147 -0.32 -22.37 1.27
C HIS A 147 -1.80 -22.28 0.83
N ASN A 148 -2.12 -21.33 -0.05
CA ASN A 148 -3.44 -21.18 -0.68
C ASN A 148 -3.60 -21.91 -2.03
N GLY A 149 -2.58 -22.63 -2.49
CA GLY A 149 -2.56 -23.32 -3.78
C GLY A 149 -2.42 -22.39 -4.99
N LYS A 150 -1.93 -21.16 -4.80
CA LYS A 150 -1.70 -20.16 -5.85
C LYS A 150 -0.22 -20.09 -6.22
N THR A 151 0.08 -19.74 -7.46
CA THR A 151 1.45 -19.47 -7.90
C THR A 151 2.01 -18.27 -7.15
N ILE A 152 3.24 -18.40 -6.67
CA ILE A 152 3.93 -17.35 -5.92
C ILE A 152 4.64 -16.40 -6.90
N GLU A 153 4.36 -15.10 -6.82
CA GLU A 153 5.16 -14.08 -7.49
C GLU A 153 6.47 -13.89 -6.71
N GLU A 154 7.61 -13.77 -7.40
CA GLU A 154 8.95 -13.66 -6.77
C GLU A 154 9.20 -12.34 -5.99
N ASN A 155 8.15 -11.58 -5.69
CA ASN A 155 8.21 -10.33 -4.91
C ASN A 155 7.73 -10.54 -3.47
N LEU A 156 8.34 -11.51 -2.81
CA LEU A 156 8.12 -11.81 -1.40
C LEU A 156 9.42 -11.65 -0.60
N ILE A 157 9.23 -11.34 0.68
CA ILE A 157 10.27 -11.33 1.69
C ILE A 157 10.12 -12.61 2.49
N TYR A 158 11.20 -13.38 2.57
CA TYR A 158 11.23 -14.62 3.31
C TYR A 158 12.00 -14.43 4.61
N VAL A 159 11.38 -14.85 5.71
CA VAL A 159 12.01 -14.85 7.04
C VAL A 159 11.90 -16.25 7.62
N ASP A 160 13.03 -16.86 7.94
CA ASP A 160 13.08 -18.11 8.69
C ASP A 160 12.85 -17.79 10.16
N ALA A 161 11.58 -17.78 10.53
CA ALA A 161 11.12 -17.34 11.85
C ALA A 161 11.25 -18.45 12.89
N THR A 162 11.73 -18.04 14.06
CA THR A 162 11.85 -18.90 15.25
C THR A 162 10.91 -18.45 16.36
N LYS A 163 10.65 -17.14 16.45
CA LYS A 163 9.83 -16.54 17.49
C LYS A 163 9.02 -15.37 16.93
N LEU A 164 7.81 -15.20 17.46
CA LEU A 164 6.89 -14.13 17.11
C LEU A 164 6.51 -13.38 18.38
N THR A 165 6.62 -12.05 18.37
CA THR A 165 6.21 -11.22 19.51
C THR A 165 5.13 -10.25 19.07
N PHE A 166 3.93 -10.42 19.63
CA PHE A 166 2.77 -9.59 19.34
C PHE A 166 2.62 -8.47 20.36
N ASN A 167 2.16 -7.30 19.90
CA ASN A 167 1.73 -6.22 20.77
C ASN A 167 0.31 -6.50 21.27
N THR A 168 0.06 -6.38 22.57
CA THR A 168 -1.26 -6.70 23.15
C THR A 168 -2.33 -5.66 22.86
N VAL A 169 -1.94 -4.45 22.46
CA VAL A 169 -2.87 -3.35 22.17
C VAL A 169 -3.29 -3.38 20.70
N ARG A 170 -2.32 -3.57 19.81
CA ARG A 170 -2.47 -3.48 18.36
C ARG A 170 -1.96 -4.76 17.71
N TYR A 171 -2.87 -5.51 17.10
CA TYR A 171 -2.56 -6.61 16.20
C TYR A 171 -3.63 -6.66 15.11
N TYR A 172 -3.25 -7.14 13.93
CA TYR A 172 -4.15 -7.26 12.78
C TYR A 172 -4.55 -8.72 12.57
N LYS A 173 -5.87 -9.00 12.66
CA LYS A 173 -6.41 -10.36 12.59
C LYS A 173 -5.99 -11.14 11.33
N PRO A 174 -6.05 -10.55 10.11
CA PRO A 174 -5.64 -11.26 8.91
C PRO A 174 -4.17 -11.70 8.91
N TRP A 175 -3.24 -10.95 9.51
CA TRP A 175 -1.85 -11.40 9.61
C TRP A 175 -1.69 -12.57 10.58
N ILE A 176 -2.45 -12.61 11.67
CA ILE A 176 -2.44 -13.76 12.58
C ILE A 176 -2.97 -15.01 11.88
N GLU A 177 -4.07 -14.88 11.13
CA GLU A 177 -4.65 -15.99 10.36
C GLU A 177 -3.70 -16.47 9.26
N GLU A 178 -3.00 -15.56 8.59
CA GLU A 178 -1.99 -15.89 7.59
C GLU A 178 -0.81 -16.65 8.21
N LEU A 179 -0.24 -16.12 9.30
CA LEU A 179 0.86 -16.76 10.05
C LEU A 179 0.49 -18.17 10.51
N LEU A 180 -0.74 -18.37 11.00
CA LEU A 180 -1.24 -19.68 11.38
C LEU A 180 -1.39 -20.62 10.18
N THR A 181 -1.80 -20.11 9.03
CA THR A 181 -1.97 -20.90 7.81
C THR A 181 -0.62 -21.31 7.23
N GLN A 182 0.34 -20.39 7.16
CA GLN A 182 1.72 -20.66 6.76
C GLN A 182 2.38 -21.67 7.71
N ALA A 183 2.26 -21.48 9.03
CA ALA A 183 2.80 -22.43 10.00
C ALA A 183 2.21 -23.84 9.83
N LYS A 184 0.88 -23.95 9.63
CA LYS A 184 0.21 -25.24 9.38
C LYS A 184 0.66 -25.88 8.06
N HIS A 185 0.82 -25.10 7.00
CA HIS A 185 1.31 -25.59 5.71
C HIS A 185 2.71 -26.22 5.86
N HIS A 186 3.57 -25.60 6.65
CA HIS A 186 4.88 -26.15 6.99
C HIS A 186 4.84 -27.24 8.08
N GLY A 187 3.65 -27.66 8.56
CA GLY A 187 3.51 -28.67 9.61
C GLY A 187 4.12 -28.23 10.94
N ASN A 188 3.90 -26.98 11.32
CA ASN A 188 4.38 -26.35 12.54
C ASN A 188 3.21 -25.77 13.36
N THR A 189 3.43 -25.60 14.66
CA THR A 189 2.49 -24.96 15.60
C THR A 189 3.18 -23.78 16.27
N ILE A 190 2.43 -22.70 16.49
CA ILE A 190 2.91 -21.49 17.16
C ILE A 190 2.36 -21.50 18.59
N ASN A 191 3.24 -21.61 19.58
CA ASN A 191 2.85 -21.82 20.97
C ASN A 191 3.40 -20.71 21.87
N LEU A 192 2.69 -20.38 22.94
CA LEU A 192 3.10 -19.35 23.89
C LEU A 192 4.46 -19.68 24.53
N SER A 193 5.42 -18.73 24.50
CA SER A 193 6.80 -18.95 24.98
C SER A 193 6.87 -19.11 26.51
N ASP A 194 6.12 -18.28 27.23
CA ASP A 194 6.17 -18.18 28.69
C ASP A 194 4.76 -17.99 29.28
N ASP A 195 4.61 -18.29 30.58
CA ASP A 195 3.35 -18.03 31.28
C ASP A 195 3.07 -16.52 31.31
N VAL A 196 1.89 -16.13 30.86
CA VAL A 196 1.45 -14.73 30.91
C VAL A 196 0.72 -14.51 32.22
N THR A 197 1.41 -13.91 33.17
CA THR A 197 0.87 -13.57 34.49
C THR A 197 0.57 -12.07 34.60
N ALA A 198 -0.56 -11.69 35.18
CA ALA A 198 -0.76 -10.31 35.63
C ALA A 198 -1.49 -10.24 36.96
N ILE A 199 -1.23 -9.15 37.69
CA ILE A 199 -2.02 -8.80 38.88
C ILE A 199 -3.35 -8.25 38.36
N THR A 200 -4.44 -9.01 38.56
CA THR A 200 -5.78 -8.68 38.06
C THR A 200 -6.63 -7.94 39.09
N LYS A 201 -6.23 -7.97 40.37
CA LYS A 201 -6.91 -7.29 41.48
C LYS A 201 -5.91 -6.71 42.47
N GLU A 202 -6.25 -5.56 43.05
CA GLU A 202 -5.44 -4.89 44.08
C GLU A 202 -5.13 -5.84 45.25
N GLY A 203 -3.86 -5.93 45.64
CA GLY A 203 -3.41 -6.73 46.78
C GLY A 203 -3.47 -8.25 46.59
N GLN A 204 -3.80 -8.76 45.39
CA GLN A 204 -3.76 -10.20 45.08
C GLN A 204 -2.46 -10.59 44.37
N PRO A 205 -1.97 -11.83 44.56
CA PRO A 205 -0.84 -12.34 43.80
C PRO A 205 -1.17 -12.42 42.30
N ALA A 206 -0.14 -12.39 41.45
CA ALA A 206 -0.30 -12.47 40.01
C ALA A 206 -1.04 -13.75 39.59
N GLU A 207 -2.06 -13.60 38.76
CA GLU A 207 -2.84 -14.70 38.22
C GLU A 207 -2.30 -15.10 36.83
N VAL A 208 -2.24 -16.40 36.55
CA VAL A 208 -1.83 -16.92 35.24
C VAL A 208 -3.00 -16.79 34.26
N ILE A 209 -2.90 -15.86 33.32
CA ILE A 209 -3.94 -15.56 32.32
C ILE A 209 -3.88 -16.54 31.15
N ALA A 210 -2.66 -16.90 30.74
CA ALA A 210 -2.38 -17.88 29.71
C ALA A 210 -1.16 -18.71 30.13
N LYS A 211 -1.20 -20.01 29.84
CA LYS A 211 -0.12 -20.93 30.19
C LYS A 211 0.82 -21.13 29.01
N LYS A 212 2.10 -21.32 29.30
CA LYS A 212 3.11 -21.73 28.34
C LYS A 212 2.64 -22.95 27.56
N GLY A 213 2.82 -22.91 26.24
CA GLY A 213 2.39 -23.98 25.34
C GLY A 213 0.97 -23.86 24.79
N GLU A 214 0.18 -22.86 25.20
CA GLU A 214 -1.13 -22.59 24.57
C GLU A 214 -0.93 -22.13 23.12
N GLU A 215 -1.70 -22.69 22.18
CA GLU A 215 -1.58 -22.38 20.75
C GLU A 215 -2.06 -20.95 20.45
N LEU A 216 -1.35 -20.28 19.54
CA LEU A 216 -1.70 -18.95 19.07
C LEU A 216 -3.14 -18.96 18.49
N SER A 217 -3.98 -18.09 19.04
CA SER A 217 -5.32 -17.85 18.51
C SER A 217 -5.72 -16.39 18.72
N VAL A 218 -6.60 -15.90 17.86
CA VAL A 218 -7.16 -14.54 17.99
C VAL A 218 -7.92 -14.42 19.32
N ALA A 219 -8.59 -15.48 19.78
CA ALA A 219 -9.30 -15.50 21.06
C ALA A 219 -8.36 -15.36 22.27
N LEU A 220 -7.19 -16.02 22.22
CA LEU A 220 -6.17 -15.90 23.27
C LEU A 220 -5.63 -14.46 23.35
N LEU A 221 -5.30 -13.87 22.20
CA LEU A 221 -4.85 -12.48 22.15
C LEU A 221 -5.94 -11.48 22.59
N ASP A 222 -7.20 -11.69 22.20
CA ASP A 222 -8.35 -10.88 22.63
C ASP A 222 -8.54 -10.96 24.16
N LYS A 223 -8.36 -12.15 24.76
CA LYS A 223 -8.40 -12.35 26.22
C LYS A 223 -7.29 -11.57 26.93
N ILE A 224 -6.05 -11.68 26.46
CA ILE A 224 -4.90 -10.97 27.05
C ILE A 224 -5.07 -9.45 26.90
N LYS A 225 -5.51 -9.00 25.72
CA LYS A 225 -5.81 -7.60 25.43
C LYS A 225 -6.86 -7.03 26.39
N ALA A 226 -7.94 -7.75 26.66
CA ALA A 226 -8.97 -7.30 27.58
C ALA A 226 -8.41 -7.06 28.99
N VAL A 227 -7.55 -7.97 29.49
CA VAL A 227 -6.89 -7.81 30.80
C VAL A 227 -5.91 -6.64 30.80
N HIS A 228 -5.11 -6.48 29.74
CA HIS A 228 -4.18 -5.35 29.61
C HIS A 228 -4.93 -4.01 29.59
N LEU A 229 -6.01 -3.89 28.81
CA LEU A 229 -6.80 -2.66 28.73
C LEU A 229 -7.49 -2.32 30.05
N ALA A 230 -8.02 -3.31 30.77
CA ALA A 230 -8.59 -3.11 32.10
C ALA A 230 -7.53 -2.62 33.09
N SER A 231 -6.35 -3.25 33.09
CA SER A 231 -5.22 -2.88 33.95
C SER A 231 -4.73 -1.47 33.64
N ARG A 232 -4.61 -1.10 32.36
CA ARG A 232 -4.18 0.23 31.93
C ARG A 232 -5.21 1.31 32.26
N ALA A 233 -6.50 1.03 32.13
CA ALA A 233 -7.56 1.96 32.52
C ALA A 233 -7.53 2.23 34.03
N HIS A 234 -7.41 1.18 34.84
CA HIS A 234 -7.29 1.26 36.29
C HIS A 234 -6.02 1.99 36.75
N ASN A 235 -4.85 1.65 36.19
CA ASN A 235 -3.61 2.34 36.49
C ASN A 235 -3.65 3.81 36.06
N GLY A 236 -4.35 4.10 34.95
CA GLY A 236 -4.56 5.46 34.45
C GLY A 236 -5.32 6.35 35.42
N THR A 237 -6.37 5.84 36.08
CA THR A 237 -7.12 6.61 37.08
C THR A 237 -6.25 6.94 38.28
N TYR A 238 -5.52 5.96 38.82
CA TYR A 238 -4.63 6.16 39.95
C TYR A 238 -3.46 7.10 39.65
N ARG A 239 -2.82 6.97 38.48
CA ARG A 239 -1.77 7.90 38.04
C ARG A 239 -2.31 9.32 37.89
N THR A 240 -3.53 9.49 37.38
CA THR A 240 -4.16 10.81 37.23
C THR A 240 -4.51 11.42 38.58
N GLU A 241 -5.04 10.63 39.51
CA GLU A 241 -5.34 11.09 40.88
C GLU A 241 -4.08 11.50 41.63
N ALA A 242 -3.03 10.67 41.60
CA ALA A 242 -1.75 10.99 42.21
C ALA A 242 -1.14 12.28 41.61
N LEU A 243 -1.16 12.41 40.28
CA LEU A 243 -0.69 13.61 39.61
C LEU A 243 -1.50 14.86 40.02
N ARG A 244 -2.82 14.75 40.18
CA ARG A 244 -3.66 15.88 40.65
C ARG A 244 -3.29 16.30 42.07
N GLU A 245 -3.02 15.35 42.96
CA GLU A 245 -2.60 15.66 44.33
C GLU A 245 -1.24 16.38 44.34
N GLU A 246 -0.27 15.89 43.56
CA GLU A 246 1.03 16.55 43.40
C GLU A 246 0.90 17.98 42.86
N TRP A 247 0.04 18.20 41.85
CA TRP A 247 -0.24 19.55 41.35
C TRP A 247 -0.88 20.47 42.40
N LYS A 248 -1.76 19.95 43.27
CA LYS A 248 -2.32 20.74 44.39
C LYS A 248 -1.23 21.15 45.38
N VAL A 249 -0.33 20.23 45.72
CA VAL A 249 0.81 20.49 46.62
C VAL A 249 1.77 21.51 46.00
N ALA A 250 2.15 21.32 44.74
CA ALA A 250 3.05 22.22 44.02
C ALA A 250 2.49 23.64 43.88
N LYS A 251 1.19 23.78 43.61
CA LYS A 251 0.51 25.09 43.53
C LYS A 251 0.46 25.80 44.88
N LYS A 252 0.26 25.06 45.97
CA LYS A 252 0.29 25.61 47.34
C LYS A 252 1.70 26.10 47.73
N LYS A 253 2.75 25.42 47.25
CA LYS A 253 4.15 25.78 47.51
C LYS A 253 4.63 27.00 46.69
N ASN A 254 3.96 27.33 45.59
CA ASN A 254 4.34 28.39 44.67
C ASN A 254 3.22 29.42 44.42
N PRO A 255 2.81 30.22 45.43
CA PRO A 255 1.79 31.24 45.25
C PRO A 255 2.27 32.32 44.26
N GLY A 256 1.44 32.66 43.27
CA GLY A 256 1.70 33.74 42.31
C GLY A 256 2.63 33.42 41.13
N LYS A 257 3.16 32.19 41.03
CA LYS A 257 3.93 31.72 39.86
C LYS A 257 3.01 31.03 38.85
N SER A 258 3.37 31.08 37.57
CA SER A 258 2.63 30.39 36.50
C SER A 258 2.99 28.91 36.45
N ASP A 259 2.04 28.04 36.08
CA ASP A 259 2.19 26.58 36.12
C ASP A 259 3.41 26.06 35.35
N TRP A 260 3.75 26.66 34.20
CA TRP A 260 4.92 26.28 33.40
C TRP A 260 6.26 26.51 34.10
N GLN A 261 6.33 27.37 35.12
CA GLN A 261 7.58 27.73 35.81
C GLN A 261 8.03 26.68 36.82
N TYR A 262 7.14 25.79 37.24
CA TYR A 262 7.41 24.76 38.26
C TYR A 262 6.88 23.37 37.84
N ALA A 263 6.38 23.24 36.61
CA ALA A 263 5.87 21.97 36.07
C ALA A 263 6.92 20.85 36.08
N SER A 264 8.20 21.18 35.85
CA SER A 264 9.31 20.23 35.89
C SER A 264 9.51 19.57 37.26
N ASP A 265 9.03 20.22 38.31
CA ASP A 265 9.23 19.80 39.70
C ASP A 265 8.06 18.93 40.20
N VAL A 266 6.99 18.80 39.41
CA VAL A 266 5.82 17.97 39.72
C VAL A 266 6.07 16.57 39.20
N ASN A 267 6.34 15.63 40.10
CA ASN A 267 6.54 14.22 39.75
C ASN A 267 5.70 13.31 40.66
N ILE A 268 5.21 12.22 40.10
CA ILE A 268 4.42 11.24 40.84
C ILE A 268 5.37 10.37 41.67
N ASP A 269 5.05 10.18 42.96
CA ASP A 269 5.68 9.14 43.77
C ASP A 269 5.20 7.76 43.31
N MET A 270 6.03 7.09 42.49
CA MET A 270 5.72 5.77 41.95
C MET A 270 5.82 4.67 43.00
N ASP A 271 6.64 4.84 44.05
CA ASP A 271 6.83 3.83 45.09
C ASP A 271 5.56 3.71 45.95
N ALA A 272 4.93 4.84 46.27
CA ALA A 272 3.64 4.88 46.95
C ALA A 272 2.48 4.31 46.11
N LEU A 273 2.58 4.36 44.78
CA LEU A 273 1.55 3.92 43.85
C LEU A 273 1.67 2.43 43.51
N THR A 274 2.89 1.89 43.49
CA THR A 274 3.21 0.52 43.05
C THR A 274 2.32 -0.58 43.65
N PRO A 275 1.96 -0.58 44.95
CA PRO A 275 1.10 -1.61 45.53
C PRO A 275 -0.34 -1.63 44.98
N LYS A 276 -0.78 -0.53 44.38
CA LYS A 276 -2.13 -0.36 43.82
C LYS A 276 -2.18 -0.59 42.31
N LEU A 277 -1.03 -0.71 41.65
CA LEU A 277 -0.97 -0.87 40.20
C LEU A 277 -1.20 -2.32 39.80
N LEU A 278 -2.02 -2.50 38.77
CA LEU A 278 -2.26 -3.79 38.11
C LEU A 278 -1.18 -4.07 37.06
N GLY A 279 -1.04 -5.34 36.68
CA GLY A 279 -0.02 -5.79 35.72
C GLY A 279 -0.35 -5.39 34.28
N GLU A 280 0.47 -4.55 33.66
CA GLU A 280 0.34 -4.17 32.26
C GLU A 280 1.15 -5.11 31.35
N ILE A 281 0.49 -6.01 30.62
CA ILE A 281 1.14 -6.90 29.65
C ILE A 281 1.21 -6.19 28.29
N SER A 282 2.34 -5.57 27.94
CA SER A 282 2.48 -4.78 26.71
C SER A 282 2.75 -5.62 25.44
N SER A 283 3.40 -6.77 25.60
CA SER A 283 3.70 -7.70 24.52
C SER A 283 3.64 -9.14 25.00
N VAL A 284 3.44 -10.06 24.05
CA VAL A 284 3.40 -11.50 24.29
C VAL A 284 4.20 -12.20 23.22
N SER A 285 5.06 -13.13 23.64
CA SER A 285 5.91 -13.91 22.75
C SER A 285 5.38 -15.33 22.55
N PHE A 286 5.56 -15.83 21.33
CA PHE A 286 5.23 -17.17 20.90
C PHE A 286 6.44 -17.79 20.19
N ASP A 287 6.75 -19.03 20.54
CA ASP A 287 7.80 -19.80 19.90
C ASP A 287 7.20 -20.69 18.81
N LEU A 288 7.90 -20.78 17.68
CA LEU A 288 7.63 -21.77 16.66
C LEU A 288 8.34 -23.08 17.05
N SER A 289 7.64 -24.23 16.99
CA SER A 289 8.23 -25.51 17.42
C SER A 289 9.45 -25.94 16.58
N LYS A 290 9.52 -25.45 15.34
CA LYS A 290 10.67 -25.53 14.43
C LYS A 290 10.80 -24.22 13.66
N THR A 291 12.01 -23.88 13.22
CA THR A 291 12.21 -22.76 12.28
C THR A 291 11.32 -22.95 11.06
N THR A 292 10.55 -21.93 10.71
CA THR A 292 9.61 -21.98 9.59
C THR A 292 9.80 -20.77 8.71
N ARG A 293 9.91 -21.03 7.40
CA ARG A 293 9.89 -20.01 6.39
C ARG A 293 8.50 -19.35 6.40
N LEU A 294 8.47 -18.07 6.70
CA LEU A 294 7.30 -17.23 6.57
C LEU A 294 7.50 -16.27 5.41
N ASP A 295 6.45 -16.07 4.64
CA ASP A 295 6.45 -15.25 3.45
C ASP A 295 5.57 -14.01 3.64
N PHE A 296 6.12 -12.86 3.24
CA PHE A 296 5.49 -11.56 3.43
C PHE A 296 5.60 -10.71 2.17
N HIS A 297 4.56 -9.95 1.86
CA HIS A 297 4.67 -8.92 0.84
C HIS A 297 5.54 -7.75 1.36
N PRO A 298 6.35 -7.10 0.50
CA PRO A 298 7.17 -5.94 0.88
C PRO A 298 6.42 -4.77 1.50
N ARG A 299 5.12 -4.68 1.25
CA ARG A 299 4.26 -3.63 1.82
C ARG A 299 3.88 -3.87 3.28
N ASP A 300 3.99 -5.11 3.76
CA ASP A 300 3.43 -5.58 5.03
C ASP A 300 4.49 -5.70 6.13
N ILE A 301 5.74 -5.98 5.75
CA ILE A 301 6.86 -6.16 6.67
C ILE A 301 7.98 -5.16 6.40
N ARG A 302 8.60 -4.69 7.48
CA ARG A 302 9.90 -4.03 7.46
C ARG A 302 10.96 -5.05 7.80
N GLU A 303 11.69 -5.48 6.78
CA GLU A 303 12.78 -6.44 6.87
C GLU A 303 13.98 -5.88 7.68
N ALA A 304 14.59 -6.75 8.47
CA ALA A 304 15.88 -6.53 9.10
C ALA A 304 16.52 -7.87 9.48
N ASP A 305 17.85 -7.92 9.47
CA ASP A 305 18.60 -9.10 9.92
C ASP A 305 18.32 -9.35 11.41
N GLY A 306 17.70 -10.48 11.72
CA GLY A 306 17.36 -10.91 13.08
C GLY A 306 15.96 -10.53 13.55
N GLN A 307 15.53 -9.27 13.39
CA GLN A 307 14.23 -8.79 13.90
C GLN A 307 13.46 -7.99 12.87
N SER A 308 12.64 -8.67 12.08
CA SER A 308 11.72 -8.02 11.14
C SER A 308 10.44 -7.58 11.85
N ARG A 309 9.77 -6.54 11.35
CA ARG A 309 8.55 -6.00 11.99
C ARG A 309 7.40 -5.83 11.01
N LEU A 310 6.24 -6.37 11.33
CA LEU A 310 5.00 -6.09 10.63
C LEU A 310 4.49 -4.69 10.97
N ARG A 311 3.56 -4.19 10.15
CA ARG A 311 2.97 -2.85 10.30
C ARG A 311 2.09 -2.66 11.54
N ASP A 312 1.71 -3.74 12.23
CA ASP A 312 1.03 -3.69 13.53
C ASP A 312 2.01 -3.77 14.72
N ASP A 313 3.31 -3.64 14.45
CA ASP A 313 4.40 -3.78 15.42
C ASP A 313 4.64 -5.23 15.90
N THR A 314 4.03 -6.24 15.26
CA THR A 314 4.40 -7.63 15.50
C THR A 314 5.85 -7.85 15.05
N VAL A 315 6.67 -8.39 15.95
CA VAL A 315 8.08 -8.70 15.68
C VAL A 315 8.20 -10.15 15.25
N VAL A 316 8.89 -10.37 14.13
CA VAL A 316 9.26 -11.67 13.61
C VAL A 316 10.76 -11.83 13.83
N ASP A 317 11.12 -12.66 14.80
CA ASP A 317 12.52 -12.98 15.12
C ASP A 317 12.98 -14.16 14.26
N GLY A 318 14.00 -13.94 13.45
CA GLY A 318 14.46 -14.93 12.47
C GLY A 318 15.56 -14.43 11.54
N GLU A 319 16.06 -15.34 10.73
CA GLU A 319 17.02 -15.02 9.67
C GLU A 319 16.27 -14.50 8.43
N LEU A 320 16.69 -13.33 7.93
CA LEU A 320 16.19 -12.81 6.67
C LEU A 320 16.83 -13.60 5.52
N LEU A 321 16.01 -14.31 4.75
CA LEU A 321 16.51 -15.05 3.59
C LEU A 321 16.71 -14.10 2.41
N ALA A 322 17.59 -14.50 1.49
CA ALA A 322 17.76 -13.80 0.23
C ALA A 322 16.41 -13.74 -0.52
N SER A 323 16.07 -12.56 -1.03
CA SER A 323 14.85 -12.40 -1.82
C SER A 323 14.90 -13.36 -3.03
N PRO A 324 13.80 -14.09 -3.31
CA PRO A 324 13.72 -14.98 -4.47
C PRO A 324 13.64 -14.22 -5.79
N MET A 325 13.66 -12.89 -5.76
CA MET A 325 13.39 -12.04 -6.91
C MET A 325 14.41 -12.27 -8.03
N VAL A 326 13.95 -12.92 -9.10
CA VAL A 326 14.70 -13.04 -10.35
C VAL A 326 14.10 -12.04 -11.35
N PHE A 327 14.92 -11.08 -11.78
CA PHE A 327 14.54 -10.21 -12.89
C PHE A 327 14.74 -10.96 -14.20
N HIS A 328 13.65 -11.15 -14.94
CA HIS A 328 13.65 -11.71 -16.29
C HIS A 328 13.63 -10.64 -17.37
#